data_AF-A0A836ZSQ4-F1
#
_entry.id   AF-A0A836ZSQ4-F1
#
_cell.length_a   1.000
_cell.length_b   1.000
_cell.length_c   1.000
_cell.angle_alpha   90.00
_cell.angle_beta   90.00
_cell.angle_gamma   90.00
#
_symmetry.space_group_name_H-M   'P 1'
#
loop_
_entity.id
_entity.type
_entity.pdbx_description
1 polymer ?
#
loop_
_entity_poly.entity_id
_entity_poly.type
_entity_poly.pdbx_seq_one_letter_code
_entity_poly.pdbx_strand_id
1 'polypeptide(L)'
;NVQAVEAIRQRLLHGDPAGLAACDLRECLQAQLSALPGRVPARHLATRILDGDLELLAAHHYAVLARAHDAEVDDAREAVRLILSLQPRPGDDLLQESNA
;
A
#
# COMPACT_ATOMS: atom_id res chain seq x y z
N ASN A 1 12.77 2.40 26.18
CA ASN A 1 11.49 1.68 26.31
C ASN A 1 11.00 1.32 24.91
N VAL A 2 11.10 0.05 24.50
CA VAL A 2 10.83 -0.41 23.12
C VAL A 2 9.38 -0.18 22.70
N GLN A 3 8.41 -0.34 23.62
CA GLN A 3 7.00 -0.12 23.32
C GLN A 3 6.70 1.35 22.99
N ALA A 4 7.35 2.29 23.69
CA ALA A 4 7.17 3.71 23.43
C ALA A 4 7.71 4.12 22.05
N VAL A 5 8.85 3.54 21.64
CA VAL A 5 9.43 3.78 20.31
C VAL A 5 8.51 3.26 19.21
N GLU A 6 7.98 2.03 19.37
CA GLU A 6 7.05 1.48 18.39
C GLU A 6 5.75 2.28 18.29
N ALA A 7 5.20 2.75 19.41
CA ALA A 7 4.02 3.60 19.40
C ALA A 7 4.24 4.91 18.63
N ILE A 8 5.44 5.51 18.75
CA ILE A 8 5.80 6.70 17.98
C ILE A 8 5.93 6.36 16.50
N ARG A 9 6.61 5.25 16.15
CA ARG A 9 6.74 4.79 14.76
C ARG A 9 5.38 4.57 14.11
N GLN A 10 4.45 3.90 14.80
CA GLN A 10 3.08 3.67 14.32
C GLN A 10 2.32 4.97 14.06
N ARG A 11 2.52 6.01 14.89
CA ARG A 11 1.93 7.34 14.65
C ARG A 11 2.53 8.02 13.42
N LEU A 12 3.83 7.90 13.21
CA LEU A 12 4.50 8.43 12.02
C LEU A 12 4.09 7.65 10.76
N LEU A 13 3.92 6.33 10.86
CA LEU A 13 3.50 5.46 9.77
C LEU A 13 2.13 5.84 9.22
N HIS A 14 1.18 6.20 10.09
CA HIS A 14 -0.16 6.64 9.71
C HIS A 14 -0.27 8.18 9.66
N GLY A 15 0.85 8.89 9.64
CA GLY A 15 0.93 10.34 9.55
C GLY A 15 0.74 10.84 8.11
N ASP A 16 1.22 12.05 7.85
CA ASP A 16 1.21 12.67 6.52
C ASP A 16 2.66 13.00 6.10
N PRO A 17 3.22 12.31 5.08
CA PRO A 17 2.59 11.27 4.26
C PRO A 17 2.52 9.91 4.98
N ALA A 18 1.44 9.16 4.72
CA ALA A 18 1.29 7.80 5.22
C ALA A 18 2.35 6.87 4.59
N GLY A 19 2.80 5.88 5.36
CA GLY A 19 3.85 4.95 4.93
C GLY A 19 5.29 5.42 5.16
N LEU A 20 5.52 6.64 5.66
CA LEU A 20 6.86 7.23 5.80
C LEU A 20 7.77 6.47 6.79
N ALA A 21 7.19 5.92 7.86
CA ALA A 21 7.92 5.18 8.89
C ALA A 21 7.80 3.65 8.74
N ALA A 22 7.49 3.17 7.54
CA ALA A 22 7.38 1.75 7.24
C ALA A 22 8.73 1.03 7.32
N CYS A 23 8.71 -0.20 7.84
CA CYS A 23 9.86 -1.09 7.89
C CYS A 23 10.09 -1.83 6.56
N ASP A 24 9.04 -1.98 5.75
CA ASP A 24 9.10 -2.60 4.43
C ASP A 24 8.06 -2.02 3.46
N LEU A 25 8.11 -2.47 2.20
CA LEU A 25 7.20 -2.02 1.14
C LEU A 25 5.73 -2.34 1.46
N ARG A 26 5.48 -3.50 2.09
CA ARG A 26 4.13 -3.95 2.40
C ARG A 26 3.46 -3.00 3.38
N GLU A 27 4.13 -2.75 4.51
CA GLU A 27 3.64 -1.86 5.56
C GLU A 27 3.46 -0.42 5.01
N CYS A 28 4.36 0.01 4.12
CA CYS A 28 4.28 1.31 3.46
C CYS A 28 2.99 1.44 2.63
N LEU A 29 2.75 0.49 1.72
CA LEU A 29 1.60 0.53 0.80
C LEU A 29 0.29 0.28 1.54
N GLN A 30 0.28 -0.54 2.59
CA GLN A 30 -0.90 -0.78 3.42
C GLN A 30 -1.31 0.48 4.20
N ALA A 31 -0.35 1.19 4.80
CA ALA A 31 -0.63 2.44 5.50
C ALA A 31 -1.26 3.46 4.54
N GLN A 32 -0.71 3.63 3.34
CA GLN A 32 -1.26 4.52 2.32
C GLN A 32 -2.65 4.11 1.85
N LEU A 33 -2.86 2.82 1.57
CA LEU A 33 -4.14 2.28 1.14
C LEU A 33 -5.24 2.51 2.20
N SER A 34 -4.88 2.38 3.48
CA SER A 34 -5.77 2.63 4.62
C SER A 34 -6.11 4.11 4.81
N ALA A 35 -5.19 5.01 4.46
CA ALA A 35 -5.34 6.45 4.58
C ALA A 35 -6.21 7.07 3.48
N LEU A 36 -6.48 6.35 2.39
CA LEU A 36 -7.34 6.84 1.32
C LEU A 36 -8.75 7.18 1.84
N PRO A 37 -9.32 8.35 1.53
CA PRO A 37 -10.62 8.76 2.02
C PRO A 37 -11.77 8.02 1.32
N GLY A 38 -12.88 7.85 2.03
CA GLY A 38 -14.15 7.38 1.47
C GLY A 38 -14.16 5.91 1.02
N ARG A 39 -15.12 5.59 0.15
CA ARG A 39 -15.23 4.27 -0.48
C ARG A 39 -14.32 4.23 -1.71
N VAL A 40 -13.30 3.38 -1.66
CA VAL A 40 -12.39 3.15 -2.78
C VAL A 40 -12.66 1.76 -3.35
N PRO A 41 -13.03 1.66 -4.65
CA PRO A 41 -13.16 0.39 -5.34
C PRO A 41 -11.92 -0.49 -5.16
N ALA A 42 -12.12 -1.80 -5.05
CA ALA A 42 -11.06 -2.79 -4.90
C ALA A 42 -10.13 -2.64 -3.67
N ARG A 43 -10.35 -1.68 -2.74
CA ARG A 43 -9.52 -1.51 -1.53
C ARG A 43 -9.33 -2.82 -0.77
N HIS A 44 -10.42 -3.55 -0.53
CA HIS A 44 -10.38 -4.81 0.21
C HIS A 44 -9.52 -5.88 -0.50
N LEU A 45 -9.65 -6.00 -1.83
CA LEU A 45 -8.84 -6.93 -2.61
C LEU A 45 -7.38 -6.49 -2.68
N ALA A 46 -7.11 -5.19 -2.83
CA ALA A 46 -5.77 -4.63 -2.79
C ALA A 46 -5.07 -4.90 -1.44
N THR A 47 -5.77 -4.76 -0.31
CA THR A 47 -5.25 -5.12 1.01
C THR A 47 -4.82 -6.58 1.05
N ARG A 48 -5.67 -7.50 0.57
CA ARG A 48 -5.38 -8.95 0.55
C ARG A 48 -4.19 -9.29 -0.35
N ILE A 49 -4.09 -8.66 -1.53
CA ILE A 49 -2.93 -8.84 -2.43
C ILE A 49 -1.65 -8.36 -1.74
N LEU A 50 -1.70 -7.20 -1.09
CA LEU A 50 -0.58 -6.68 -0.32
C LEU A 50 -0.23 -7.56 0.90
N ASP A 51 -1.11 -8.41 1.41
CA ASP A 51 -0.86 -9.33 2.54
C ASP A 51 -0.16 -10.64 2.15
N GLY A 52 -0.24 -11.08 0.89
CA GLY A 52 0.29 -12.39 0.46
C GLY A 52 1.18 -12.37 -0.77
N ASP A 53 0.93 -11.48 -1.72
CA ASP A 53 1.15 -11.81 -3.13
C ASP A 53 1.93 -10.73 -3.90
N LEU A 54 2.88 -10.05 -3.23
CA LEU A 54 3.72 -9.01 -3.86
C LEU A 54 4.51 -9.54 -5.07
N GLU A 55 4.95 -10.79 -5.05
CA GLU A 55 5.65 -11.41 -6.20
C GLU A 55 4.72 -11.59 -7.42
N LEU A 56 3.47 -12.01 -7.19
CA LEU A 56 2.47 -12.17 -8.26
C LEU A 56 2.04 -10.81 -8.81
N LEU A 57 1.96 -9.80 -7.94
CA LEU A 57 1.76 -8.41 -8.34
C LEU A 57 2.89 -7.91 -9.23
N ALA A 58 4.15 -8.13 -8.84
CA ALA A 58 5.34 -7.74 -9.61
C ALA A 58 5.42 -8.44 -10.98
N ALA A 59 4.88 -9.65 -11.09
CA ALA A 59 4.79 -10.41 -12.33
C ALA A 59 3.59 -10.03 -13.22
N HIS A 60 2.70 -9.13 -12.77
CA HIS A 60 1.47 -8.76 -13.49
C HIS A 60 0.56 -9.96 -13.82
N HIS A 61 0.59 -11.02 -13.00
CA HIS A 61 -0.17 -12.25 -13.22
C HIS A 61 -1.62 -12.15 -12.74
N TYR A 62 -2.41 -11.26 -13.34
CA TYR A 62 -3.78 -10.94 -12.89
C TYR A 62 -4.70 -12.16 -12.78
N ALA A 63 -4.61 -13.10 -13.74
CA ALA A 63 -5.43 -14.31 -13.70
C ALA A 63 -5.06 -15.25 -12.53
N VAL A 64 -3.80 -15.24 -12.10
CA VAL A 64 -3.33 -16.02 -10.94
C VAL A 64 -3.77 -15.34 -9.65
N LEU A 65 -3.61 -14.01 -9.55
CA LEU A 65 -4.11 -13.21 -8.43
C LEU A 65 -5.61 -13.38 -8.22
N ALA A 66 -6.40 -13.28 -9.29
CA ALA A 66 -7.85 -13.46 -9.25
C ALA A 66 -8.23 -14.84 -8.67
N ARG A 67 -7.57 -15.90 -9.13
CA ARG A 67 -7.79 -17.26 -8.62
C ARG A 67 -7.35 -17.42 -7.16
N ALA A 68 -6.21 -16.86 -6.78
CA ALA A 68 -5.69 -16.93 -5.41
C ALA A 68 -6.61 -16.23 -4.41
N HIS A 69 -7.33 -15.20 -4.84
CA HIS A 69 -8.20 -14.41 -3.99
C HIS A 69 -9.70 -14.68 -4.14
N ASP A 70 -10.10 -15.64 -4.96
CA ASP A 70 -11.51 -15.92 -5.28
C ASP A 70 -12.25 -14.66 -5.79
N ALA A 71 -11.68 -14.05 -6.82
CA ALA A 71 -12.14 -12.79 -7.42
C ALA A 71 -12.22 -12.90 -8.94
N GLU A 72 -12.93 -11.97 -9.57
CA GLU A 72 -12.90 -11.82 -11.03
C GLU A 72 -11.56 -11.21 -11.49
N VAL A 73 -11.16 -11.51 -12.73
CA VAL A 73 -9.90 -11.00 -13.28
C VAL A 73 -9.90 -9.48 -13.38
N ASP A 74 -11.05 -8.88 -13.67
CA ASP A 74 -11.16 -7.42 -13.76
C ASP A 74 -11.10 -6.75 -12.37
N ASP A 75 -11.64 -7.39 -11.32
CA ASP A 75 -11.46 -6.93 -9.94
C ASP A 75 -9.97 -6.97 -9.54
N ALA A 76 -9.27 -8.06 -9.89
CA ALA A 76 -7.84 -8.18 -9.62
C ALA A 76 -7.02 -7.11 -10.36
N ARG A 77 -7.37 -6.78 -11.62
CA ARG A 77 -6.75 -5.67 -12.36
C ARG A 77 -6.99 -4.34 -11.66
N GLU A 78 -8.20 -4.08 -11.21
CA GLU A 78 -8.55 -2.83 -10.52
C GLU A 78 -7.79 -2.71 -9.19
N ALA A 79 -7.68 -3.81 -8.44
CA ALA A 79 -6.88 -3.86 -7.22
C ALA A 79 -5.39 -3.57 -7.48
N VAL A 80 -4.80 -4.19 -8.51
CA VAL A 80 -3.40 -3.91 -8.89
C VAL A 80 -3.24 -2.47 -9.36
N ARG A 81 -4.17 -1.94 -10.16
CA ARG A 81 -4.14 -0.53 -10.59
C ARG A 81 -4.17 0.42 -9.39
N LEU A 82 -4.98 0.12 -8.38
CA LEU A 82 -5.01 0.88 -7.13
C LEU A 82 -3.67 0.82 -6.40
N ILE A 83 -3.08 -0.38 -6.24
CA ILE A 83 -1.78 -0.53 -5.58
C ILE A 83 -0.68 0.26 -6.33
N LEU A 84 -0.65 0.18 -7.65
CA LEU A 84 0.33 0.89 -8.49
C LEU A 84 0.14 2.41 -8.51
N SER A 85 -0.99 2.93 -8.00
CA SER A 85 -1.21 4.37 -7.84
C SER A 85 -0.66 4.93 -6.52
N LEU A 86 -0.22 4.06 -5.61
CA LEU A 86 0.39 4.44 -4.33
C LEU A 86 1.89 4.73 -4.50
N GLN A 87 2.49 5.37 -3.50
CA GLN A 87 3.87 5.85 -3.56
C GLN A 87 4.81 4.96 -2.73
N PRO A 88 5.62 4.07 -3.33
CA PRO A 88 6.49 3.15 -2.59
C PRO A 88 7.61 3.84 -1.79
N ARG A 89 7.88 5.12 -2.09
CA ARG A 89 8.87 5.97 -1.41
C ARG A 89 8.27 7.34 -1.11
N PRO A 90 7.39 7.46 -0.12
CA PRO A 90 6.66 8.72 0.14
C PRO A 90 7.57 9.90 0.50
N GLY A 91 8.81 9.64 0.94
CA GLY A 91 9.80 10.68 1.19
C GLY A 91 10.33 11.39 -0.06
N ASP A 92 10.25 10.77 -1.24
CA ASP A 92 10.76 11.37 -2.49
C ASP A 92 9.97 12.65 -2.85
N ASP A 93 8.66 12.67 -2.59
CA ASP A 93 7.78 13.82 -2.88
C ASP A 93 8.08 15.00 -1.95
N LEU A 94 8.43 14.74 -0.68
CA LEU A 94 8.79 15.78 0.31
C LEU A 94 10.09 16.51 -0.06
N LEU A 95 11.02 15.81 -0.71
CA LEU A 95 12.29 16.38 -1.13
C LEU A 95 12.15 17.32 -2.34
N GLN A 96 11.07 17.19 -3.12
CA GLN A 96 10.81 18.06 -4.28
C GLN A 96 10.31 19.45 -3.88
N GLU A 97 9.73 19.62 -2.68
CA GLU A 97 9.18 20.91 -2.22
C GLU A 97 10.24 21.93 -1.75
N SER A 98 11.52 21.56 -1.69
CA SER A 98 12.56 22.43 -1.11
C SER A 98 13.18 23.48 -2.06
N ASN A 99 12.59 23.72 -3.24
CA ASN A 99 13.08 24.67 -4.25
C ASN A 99 12.02 25.66 -4.78
N ALA A 100 10.94 25.91 -4.03
CA ALA A 100 9.95 26.95 -4.35
C ALA A 100 10.20 28.26 -3.58
#